data_AF-A0A081SDQ4-F1
#
_entry.id   AF-A0A081SDQ4-F1
#
_cell.length_a   1.000
_cell.length_b   1.000
_cell.length_c   1.000
_cell.angle_alpha   90.00
_cell.angle_beta   90.00
_cell.angle_gamma   90.00
#
_symmetry.space_group_name_H-M   'P 1'
#
loop_
_entity.id
_entity.type
_entity.pdbx_description
1 polymer ?
#
loop_
_entity_poly.entity_id
_entity_poly.type
_entity_poly.pdbx_seq_one_letter_code
_entity_poly.pdbx_strand_id
1 'polypeptide(L)'
;MEDQIRAVICSVPAMAEFQFHDFEYLYDPDEKILHVVFNRERDADDSFFAEDSGSADGNVLIHLAQGMIVGFSILDTELGKESS
;
A
#
# COMPACT_ATOMS: atom_id res chain seq x y z
N MET A 1 1.62 -3.63 -12.87
CA MET A 1 0.98 -3.48 -11.56
C MET A 1 2.00 -3.64 -10.45
N GLU A 2 2.59 -4.83 -10.26
CA GLU A 2 3.57 -5.05 -9.19
C GLU A 2 4.75 -4.07 -9.23
N ASP A 3 5.30 -3.75 -10.40
CA ASP A 3 6.40 -2.76 -10.51
C ASP A 3 6.00 -1.36 -10.01
N GLN A 4 4.75 -0.96 -10.21
CA GLN A 4 4.23 0.33 -9.74
C GLN A 4 4.02 0.30 -8.22
N ILE A 5 3.48 -0.80 -7.69
CA ILE A 5 3.37 -1.01 -6.23
C ILE A 5 4.77 -0.99 -5.60
N ARG A 6 5.76 -1.66 -6.21
CA ARG A 6 7.15 -1.63 -5.76
C ARG A 6 7.76 -0.24 -5.84
N ALA A 7 7.45 0.55 -6.85
CA ALA A 7 7.88 1.94 -6.93
C ALA A 7 7.33 2.77 -5.75
N VAL A 8 6.05 2.58 -5.38
CA VAL A 8 5.46 3.21 -4.19
C VAL A 8 6.18 2.74 -2.91
N ILE A 9 6.39 1.44 -2.74
CA ILE A 9 7.12 0.87 -1.59
C ILE A 9 8.52 1.49 -1.45
N CYS A 10 9.28 1.57 -2.55
CA CYS A 10 10.63 2.15 -2.56
C CYS A 10 10.63 3.65 -2.30
N SER A 11 9.59 4.37 -2.70
CA SER A 11 9.48 5.81 -2.53
C SER A 11 9.15 6.25 -1.11
N VAL A 12 8.54 5.36 -0.31
CA VAL A 12 8.11 5.66 1.06
C VAL A 12 9.17 5.12 2.04
N PRO A 13 9.92 5.98 2.76
CA PRO A 13 11.03 5.54 3.61
C PRO A 13 10.64 4.49 4.65
N ALA A 14 9.43 4.60 5.22
CA ALA A 14 8.92 3.64 6.20
C ALA A 14 8.67 2.23 5.61
N MET A 15 8.51 2.11 4.29
CA MET A 15 8.24 0.85 3.61
C MET A 15 9.44 0.30 2.82
N ALA A 16 10.56 1.03 2.77
CA ALA A 16 11.69 0.68 1.91
C ALA A 16 12.26 -0.74 2.17
N GLU A 17 12.14 -1.26 3.39
CA GLU A 17 12.55 -2.64 3.72
C GLU A 17 11.68 -3.71 3.02
N PHE A 18 10.44 -3.37 2.65
CA PHE A 18 9.49 -4.27 2.01
C PHE A 18 9.66 -4.37 0.48
N GLN A 19 10.64 -3.68 -0.13
CA GLN A 19 10.80 -3.63 -1.59
C GLN A 19 10.97 -5.01 -2.27
N PHE A 20 11.48 -6.00 -1.53
CA PHE A 20 11.70 -7.38 -1.99
C PHE A 20 10.73 -8.38 -1.34
N HIS A 21 9.79 -7.92 -0.52
CA HIS A 21 8.79 -8.78 0.07
C HIS A 21 7.74 -9.17 -0.98
N ASP A 22 7.17 -10.36 -0.79
CA ASP A 22 5.94 -10.75 -1.46
C ASP A 22 4.78 -9.94 -0.87
N PHE A 23 3.83 -9.60 -1.73
CA PHE A 23 2.62 -8.89 -1.35
C PHE A 23 1.48 -9.34 -2.22
N GLU A 24 0.28 -9.13 -1.71
CA GLU A 24 -0.95 -9.31 -2.46
C GLU A 24 -1.68 -7.99 -2.51
N TYR A 25 -2.46 -7.76 -3.57
CA TYR A 25 -3.16 -6.51 -3.74
C TYR A 25 -4.59 -6.73 -4.23
N LEU A 26 -5.48 -5.81 -3.84
CA LEU A 26 -6.88 -5.78 -4.25
C LEU A 26 -7.27 -4.34 -4.50
N TYR A 27 -7.84 -4.07 -5.68
CA TYR A 27 -8.41 -2.78 -6.00
C TYR A 27 -9.90 -2.78 -5.65
N ASP A 28 -10.33 -1.84 -4.82
CA ASP A 28 -11.74 -1.52 -4.58
C ASP A 28 -12.15 -0.41 -5.56
N PRO A 29 -12.95 -0.72 -6.60
CA PRO A 29 -13.37 0.27 -7.59
C PRO A 29 -14.44 1.24 -7.09
N ASP A 30 -15.20 0.88 -6.05
CA ASP A 30 -16.26 1.71 -5.50
C ASP A 30 -15.65 2.83 -4.63
N GLU A 31 -14.61 2.49 -3.87
CA GLU A 31 -13.88 3.44 -3.03
C GLU A 31 -12.66 4.06 -3.73
N LYS A 32 -12.25 3.52 -4.89
CA LYS A 32 -11.00 3.87 -5.60
C LYS A 32 -9.77 3.70 -4.71
N ILE A 33 -9.70 2.56 -4.04
CA ILE A 33 -8.62 2.24 -3.11
C ILE A 33 -7.86 1.02 -3.61
N LEU A 34 -6.54 1.11 -3.68
CA LEU A 34 -5.69 -0.07 -3.84
C LEU A 34 -5.16 -0.51 -2.49
N HIS A 35 -5.60 -1.68 -2.03
CA HIS A 35 -5.06 -2.33 -0.84
C HIS A 35 -3.86 -3.19 -1.22
N VAL A 36 -2.80 -3.11 -0.44
CA VAL A 36 -1.59 -3.95 -0.55
C VAL A 36 -1.28 -4.56 0.81
N VAL A 37 -1.16 -5.88 0.84
CA VAL A 37 -1.02 -6.67 2.07
C VAL A 37 0.32 -7.41 2.05
N PHE A 38 1.15 -7.16 3.06
CA PHE A 38 2.40 -7.89 3.31
C PHE A 38 2.19 -9.10 4.24
N ASN A 39 1.21 -9.02 5.15
CA ASN A 39 0.93 -10.10 6.08
C ASN A 39 -0.59 -10.28 6.30
N ARG A 40 -1.16 -11.33 5.69
CA ARG A 40 -2.59 -11.67 5.80
C ARG A 40 -3.00 -12.28 7.14
N GLU A 41 -2.06 -12.74 7.96
CA GLU A 41 -2.37 -13.37 9.24
C GLU A 41 -2.64 -12.35 10.35
N ARG A 42 -2.45 -11.06 10.05
CA ARG A 42 -2.57 -9.97 11.02
C ARG A 42 -3.55 -8.92 10.51
N ASP A 43 -4.58 -8.67 11.30
CA ASP A 43 -5.48 -7.55 11.08
C ASP A 43 -4.81 -6.25 11.54
N ALA A 44 -4.97 -5.19 10.75
CA ALA A 44 -4.48 -3.87 11.10
C ALA A 44 -5.27 -3.28 12.29
N ASP A 45 -4.57 -2.74 13.28
CA ASP A 45 -5.14 -2.07 14.45
C ASP A 45 -4.90 -0.56 14.47
N ASP A 46 -3.97 -0.06 13.65
CA ASP A 46 -3.65 1.36 13.52
C ASP A 46 -3.23 1.71 12.09
N SER A 47 -3.24 3.00 11.74
CA SER A 47 -2.84 3.49 10.42
C SER A 47 -2.34 4.92 10.47
N PHE A 48 -1.38 5.25 9.60
CA PHE A 48 -0.89 6.61 9.43
C PHE A 48 -0.57 6.94 7.98
N PHE A 49 -0.73 8.20 7.61
CA PHE A 49 -0.41 8.66 6.26
C PHE A 49 1.10 8.74 6.07
N ALA A 50 1.59 8.21 4.95
CA ALA A 50 2.96 8.45 4.52
C ALA A 50 3.14 9.92 4.15
N GLU A 51 4.34 10.46 4.38
CA GLU A 51 4.73 11.73 3.78
C GLU A 51 4.74 11.59 2.25
N ASP A 52 4.38 12.67 1.55
CA ASP A 52 4.23 12.70 0.10
C ASP A 52 5.54 12.23 -0.59
N SER A 53 5.48 11.05 -1.21
CA SER A 53 6.62 10.41 -1.87
C SER A 53 6.62 10.61 -3.38
N GLY A 54 5.60 11.28 -3.94
CA GLY A 54 5.47 11.60 -5.36
C GLY A 54 5.37 10.41 -6.33
N SER A 55 5.30 9.17 -5.84
CA SER A 55 5.27 7.96 -6.67
C SER A 55 3.90 7.29 -6.75
N ALA A 56 2.97 7.69 -5.87
CA ALA A 56 1.56 7.33 -5.95
C ALA A 56 0.76 8.52 -6.52
N ASP A 57 -0.28 8.25 -7.29
CA ASP A 57 -1.25 9.24 -7.79
C ASP A 57 -2.31 9.61 -6.72
N GLY A 58 -2.18 9.04 -5.52
CA GLY A 58 -3.11 9.20 -4.41
C GLY A 58 -2.42 9.17 -3.04
N ASN A 59 -3.20 9.27 -1.97
CA ASN A 59 -2.66 9.31 -0.61
C ASN A 59 -2.30 7.89 -0.13
N VAL A 60 -1.07 7.71 0.36
CA VAL A 60 -0.62 6.42 0.89
C VAL A 60 -0.91 6.34 2.39
N LEU A 61 -1.75 5.39 2.79
CA LEU A 61 -2.09 5.08 4.17
C LEU A 61 -1.40 3.77 4.57
N ILE A 62 -0.45 3.82 5.50
CA ILE A 62 0.31 2.65 5.96
C ILE A 62 -0.45 2.00 7.13
N HIS A 63 -0.59 0.67 7.09
CA HIS A 63 -1.31 -0.10 8.09
C HIS A 63 -0.36 -0.81 9.04
N LEU A 64 -0.65 -0.71 10.33
CA LEU A 64 0.11 -1.33 11.41
C LEU A 64 -0.73 -2.39 12.12
N ALA A 65 -0.06 -3.43 12.61
CA ALA A 65 -0.58 -4.33 13.63
C ALA A 65 0.46 -4.45 14.74
N GLN A 66 0.11 -4.03 15.97
CA GLN A 66 1.03 -4.04 17.12
C GLN A 66 2.36 -3.32 16.84
N GLY A 67 2.30 -2.22 16.08
CA GLY A 67 3.48 -1.41 15.72
C GLY A 67 4.32 -1.94 14.57
N MET A 68 3.93 -3.05 13.92
CA MET A 68 4.60 -3.57 12.72
C MET A 68 3.77 -3.27 11.47
N ILE A 69 4.43 -2.90 10.37
CA ILE A 69 3.77 -2.68 9.08
C ILE A 69 3.26 -4.01 8.52
N VAL A 70 1.96 -4.08 8.24
CA VAL A 70 1.29 -5.27 7.69
C VAL A 70 0.78 -5.06 6.25
N GLY A 71 0.77 -3.82 5.79
CA GLY A 71 0.31 -3.44 4.46
C GLY A 71 0.18 -1.93 4.32
N PHE A 72 -0.37 -1.50 3.20
CA PHE A 72 -0.75 -0.11 2.96
C PHE A 72 -1.92 -0.04 1.99
N SER A 73 -2.58 1.12 1.94
CA SER A 73 -3.58 1.44 0.94
C SER A 73 -3.16 2.70 0.19
N ILE A 74 -3.49 2.79 -1.09
CA ILE A 74 -3.41 4.03 -1.86
C ILE A 74 -4.85 4.49 -2.09
N LEU A 75 -5.21 5.64 -1.53
CA LEU A 75 -6.55 6.22 -1.60
C LEU A 75 -6.69 7.12 -2.83
N ASP A 76 -7.90 7.23 -3.38
CA ASP A 76 -8.22 8.06 -4.55
C ASP A 76 -7.33 7.73 -5.77
N THR A 77 -6.93 6.47 -5.90
CA THR A 77 -5.98 6.01 -6.92
C THR A 77 -6.70 5.39 -8.12
N GLU A 78 -6.14 5.60 -9.31
CA GLU A 78 -6.53 4.83 -10.49
C GLU A 78 -5.55 3.65 -10.72
N LEU A 79 -4.50 3.53 -9.89
CA LEU A 79 -3.64 2.35 -9.84
C LEU A 79 -4.46 1.14 -9.37
N GLY A 80 -4.45 0.06 -10.15
CA GLY A 80 -5.22 -1.16 -9.84
C GLY A 80 -6.46 -1.35 -10.72
N LYS A 81 -6.98 -0.27 -11.31
CA LYS A 81 -8.24 -0.27 -12.05
C LYS A 81 -8.29 -1.19 -13.27
N GLU A 82 -7.17 -1.34 -13.98
CA GLU A 82 -7.10 -2.18 -15.20
C GLU A 82 -6.80 -3.66 -14.91
N SER A 83 -6.61 -4.03 -13.64
CA SER A 83 -6.30 -5.42 -13.23
C SER A 83 -7.52 -6.22 -12.77
N SER A 84 -8.73 -5.71 -13.04
CA SER A 84 -10.03 -6.34 -12.70
C SER A 84 -10.64 -7.09 -13.88
#